data_AF-A0A7Y3LRK5-F1
#
_entry.id   AF-A0A7Y3LRK5-F1
#
_cell.length_a   1.000
_cell.length_b   1.000
_cell.length_c   1.000
_cell.angle_alpha   90.00
_cell.angle_beta   90.00
_cell.angle_gamma   90.00
#
_symmetry.space_group_name_H-M   'P 1'
#
loop_
_entity.id
_entity.type
_entity.pdbx_description
1 polymer ?
#
loop_
_entity_poly.entity_id
_entity_poly.type
_entity_poly.pdbx_seq_one_letter_code
_entity_poly.pdbx_strand_id
1 'polypeptide(L)' 'MITTHTFLDLGGDVPAAADALHLHRTTLYYRLDRIKALTGVDLRTDPERHDLDLALRLAAFRKADKAERAAKATIA' A
#
# COMPACT_ATOMS: atom_id res chain seq x y z
N MET A 1 2.11 1.50 2.01
CA MET A 1 2.91 0.99 0.87
C MET A 1 2.38 1.63 -0.39
N ILE A 2 3.21 2.28 -1.20
CA ILE A 2 2.73 3.04 -2.36
C ILE A 2 2.07 2.16 -3.43
N THR A 3 2.63 0.97 -3.70
CA THR A 3 2.11 0.07 -4.74
C THR A 3 0.70 -0.43 -4.46
N THR A 4 0.37 -0.79 -3.22
CA THR A 4 -0.96 -1.26 -2.84
C THR A 4 -2.01 -0.17 -3.04
N HIS A 5 -1.76 1.04 -2.52
CA HIS A 5 -2.69 2.17 -2.66
C HIS A 5 -2.90 2.52 -4.12
N THR A 6 -1.83 2.76 -4.89
CA THR A 6 -1.96 3.15 -6.30
C THR A 6 -2.66 2.08 -7.13
N PHE A 7 -2.38 0.80 -6.88
CA PHE A 7 -3.05 -0.29 -7.60
C PHE A 7 -4.54 -0.36 -7.30
N LEU A 8 -4.94 -0.20 -6.03
CA LEU A 8 -6.35 -0.28 -5.63
C LEU A 8 -7.13 1.00 -5.94
N ASP A 9 -6.49 2.17 -5.83
CA ASP A 9 -7.07 3.47 -6.22
C ASP A 9 -7.39 3.48 -7.74
N LEU A 10 -6.64 2.74 -8.55
CA LEU A 10 -6.86 2.55 -9.98
C LEU A 10 -7.72 1.31 -10.31
N GLY A 11 -8.43 0.76 -9.33
CA GLY A 11 -9.38 -0.34 -9.53
C GLY A 11 -8.75 -1.70 -9.84
N GLY A 12 -7.45 -1.87 -9.60
CA GLY A 12 -6.72 -3.10 -9.93
C GLY A 12 -6.20 -3.16 -11.36
N ASP A 13 -6.18 -2.05 -12.08
CA ASP A 13 -5.60 -1.95 -13.42
C ASP A 13 -4.05 -1.97 -13.34
N VAL A 14 -3.45 -3.07 -13.81
CA VAL A 14 -2.00 -3.26 -13.80
C VAL A 14 -1.29 -2.27 -14.74
N PRO A 15 -1.67 -2.11 -16.02
CA PRO A 15 -1.15 -1.05 -16.88
C PRO A 15 -1.21 0.35 -16.26
N ALA A 16 -2.38 0.79 -15.80
CA ALA A 16 -2.55 2.13 -15.25
C ALA A 16 -1.69 2.35 -13.99
N ALA A 17 -1.61 1.34 -13.12
CA ALA A 17 -0.77 1.40 -11.93
C ALA A 17 0.73 1.37 -12.26
N ALA A 18 1.14 0.65 -13.31
CA ALA A 18 2.53 0.64 -13.76
C ALA A 18 2.95 2.02 -14.27
N ASP A 19 2.08 2.65 -15.08
CA ASP A 19 2.31 3.99 -15.61
C ASP A 19 2.36 5.04 -14.48
N ALA A 20 1.39 5.00 -13.56
CA ALA A 20 1.33 5.91 -12.41
C ALA A 20 2.52 5.78 -11.46
N LEU A 21 3.10 4.59 -11.35
CA LEU A 21 4.28 4.33 -10.52
C LEU A 21 5.61 4.47 -11.29
N HIS A 22 5.57 4.77 -12.59
CA HIS A 22 6.72 4.76 -13.50
C HIS A 22 7.52 3.44 -13.43
N LEU A 23 6.82 2.32 -13.40
CA LEU A 23 7.40 0.99 -13.33
C LEU A 23 7.16 0.23 -14.63
N HIS A 24 8.14 -0.59 -15.01
CA HIS A 24 7.86 -1.63 -15.99
C HIS A 24 6.87 -2.65 -15.42
N ARG A 25 5.98 -3.19 -16.27
CA ARG A 25 4.93 -4.15 -15.86
C ARG A 25 5.48 -5.34 -15.08
N THR A 26 6.66 -5.87 -15.46
CA THR A 26 7.27 -7.03 -14.79
C THR A 26 7.71 -6.69 -13.36
N THR A 27 8.20 -5.47 -13.15
CA THR A 27 8.53 -4.95 -11.82
C THR A 27 7.28 -4.78 -10.97
N LEU A 28 6.18 -4.32 -11.56
CA LEU A 28 4.91 -4.23 -10.85
C LEU A 28 4.40 -5.62 -10.43
N TYR A 29 4.40 -6.60 -11.34
CA TYR A 29 4.04 -7.99 -11.01
C TYR A 29 4.88 -8.55 -9.86
N TYR A 30 6.20 -8.37 -9.92
CA TYR A 30 7.08 -8.80 -8.84
C TYR A 30 6.72 -8.15 -7.49
N ARG A 31 6.37 -6.86 -7.49
CA ARG A 31 5.94 -6.18 -6.26
C ARG A 31 4.61 -6.72 -5.74
N LEU A 32 3.64 -6.99 -6.62
CA LEU A 32 2.35 -7.58 -6.24
C LEU A 32 2.52 -8.99 -5.66
N ASP A 33 3.34 -9.83 -6.28
CA ASP A 33 3.63 -11.17 -5.78
C ASP A 33 4.38 -11.10 -4.43
N ARG A 34 5.29 -10.14 -4.26
CA ARG A 34 5.96 -9.91 -2.98
C ARG A 34 5.00 -9.44 -1.89
N ILE A 35 4.02 -8.60 -2.22
CA ILE A 35 2.96 -8.20 -1.28
C ILE A 35 2.16 -9.42 -0.84
N LYS A 36 1.76 -10.27 -1.79
CA LYS A 36 1.07 -11.53 -1.49
C LYS A 36 1.89 -12.42 -0.58
N ALA A 37 3.18 -12.60 -0.87
CA ALA A 37 4.07 -13.43 -0.05
C ALA A 37 4.23 -12.91 1.39
N LEU A 38 4.17 -11.59 1.60
CA LEU A 38 4.32 -10.97 2.91
C LEU A 38 3.01 -10.89 3.71
N THR A 39 1.88 -10.80 3.03
CA THR A 39 0.57 -10.50 3.66
C THR A 39 -0.43 -11.63 3.57
N GLY A 40 -0.20 -12.62 2.70
CA GLY A 40 -1.14 -13.69 2.38
C GLY A 40 -2.23 -13.30 1.39
N VAL A 41 -2.41 -12.00 1.11
CA VAL A 41 -3.51 -11.47 0.29
C VAL A 41 -3.05 -11.21 -1.15
N ASP A 42 -3.74 -11.78 -2.12
CA ASP A 42 -3.55 -11.46 -3.53
C ASP A 42 -4.41 -10.26 -3.93
N LEU A 43 -3.76 -9.12 -4.10
CA LEU A 43 -4.44 -7.87 -4.48
C LEU A 43 -5.21 -7.96 -5.81
N ARG A 44 -4.88 -8.91 -6.70
CA ARG A 44 -5.53 -9.04 -8.01
C ARG A 44 -6.83 -9.84 -7.95
N THR A 45 -6.91 -10.82 -7.05
CA THR A 45 -7.99 -11.82 -7.04
C THR A 45 -8.83 -11.77 -5.78
N ASP A 46 -8.23 -11.38 -4.66
CA ASP A 46 -8.90 -11.56 -3.37
C ASP A 46 -9.92 -10.45 -3.14
N PRO A 47 -11.13 -10.79 -2.64
CA PRO A 47 -12.13 -9.80 -2.27
C PRO A 47 -11.66 -8.95 -1.08
N GLU A 48 -10.87 -9.54 -0.18
CA GLU A 48 -10.30 -8.92 1.04
C GLU A 48 -9.16 -7.93 0.74
N ARG A 49 -8.82 -7.67 -0.53
CA ARG A 49 -7.78 -6.70 -0.91
C ARG A 49 -8.00 -5.29 -0.33
N HIS A 50 -9.24 -4.92 -0.08
CA HIS A 50 -9.61 -3.63 0.52
C HIS A 50 -9.34 -3.60 2.02
N ASP A 51 -9.46 -4.74 2.71
CA ASP A 51 -9.13 -4.85 4.14
C ASP A 51 -7.63 -4.67 4.36
N LEU A 52 -6.81 -5.25 3.46
CA LEU A 52 -5.37 -5.01 3.47
C LEU A 52 -5.04 -3.53 3.23
N ASP A 53 -5.71 -2.87 2.28
CA ASP A 53 -5.49 -1.44 2.04
C ASP A 53 -5.84 -0.58 3.27
N LEU A 54 -7.00 -0.85 3.88
CA LEU A 54 -7.45 -0.17 5.08
C LEU A 54 -6.48 -0.40 6.24
N ALA A 55 -6.05 -1.64 6.46
CA ALA A 55 -5.07 -1.96 7.48
C ALA A 55 -3.75 -1.19 7.28
N LEU A 56 -3.27 -1.08 6.04
CA LEU A 56 -2.07 -0.31 5.69
C LEU A 56 -2.25 1.20 5.91
N ARG A 57 -3.42 1.76 5.58
CA ARG A 57 -3.75 3.17 5.85
C ARG A 57 -3.80 3.45 7.36
N LEU A 58 -4.44 2.58 8.13
CA LEU A 58 -4.51 2.69 9.58
C LEU A 58 -3.12 2.59 10.23
N ALA A 59 -2.26 1.68 9.75
CA ALA A 59 -0.88 1.57 10.22
C ALA A 59 -0.07 2.85 9.94
N ALA A 60 -0.26 3.46 8.76
CA ALA A 60 0.37 4.73 8.41
C ALA A 60 -0.14 5.88 9.28
N PHE A 61 -1.45 5.97 9.50
CA PHE A 61 -2.09 6.95 10.38
C PHE A 61 -1.55 6.84 11.82
N ARG A 62 -1.53 5.64 12.39
CA ARG A 62 -0.98 5.40 13.73
C ARG A 62 0.49 5.82 13.85
N LYS A 63 1.28 5.63 12.79
CA LYS A 63 2.69 6.05 12.76
C LYS A 63 2.81 7.57 12.74
N ALA A 64 1.97 8.26 11.96
CA ALA A 64 1.92 9.71 11.90
C ALA A 64 1.50 10.32 13.25
N ASP A 65 0.43 9.80 13.87
CA ASP A 65 -0.04 10.22 15.20
C ASP A 65 1.04 10.09 16.26
N LYS A 66 1.77 8.96 16.26
CA LYS A 66 2.86 8.74 17.20
C LYS A 66 4.01 9.74 17.00
N ALA A 67 4.33 10.06 15.75
CA ALA A 67 5.36 11.04 15.43
C ALA A 67 4.95 12.45 15.88
N GLU A 68 3.68 12.83 15.68
CA GLU A 68 3.16 14.13 16.12
C GLU A 68 3.18 14.26 17.65
N ARG A 69 2.80 13.21 18.39
CA ARG A 69 2.86 13.19 19.86
C ARG A 69 4.30 13.28 20.37
N ALA A 70 5.24 12.58 19.73
CA ALA A 70 6.66 12.66 20.08
C ALA A 70 7.25 14.06 19.83
N ALA A 71 6.83 14.72 18.75
CA ALA A 71 7.23 16.09 18.44
C ALA A 71 6.71 17.09 19.49
N LYS A 72 5.44 16.95 19.92
CA LYS A 72 4.85 17.80 20.97
C LYS A 72 5.51 17.61 22.34
N ALA A 73 5.97 16.40 22.66
CA ALA A 73 6.68 16.11 23.91
C ALA A 73 8.14 16.61 23.94
N THR A 74 8.73 16.95 22.79
CA THR A 74 10.11 17.48 22.72
C THR A 74 10.17 19.01 22.85
N ILE A 75 9.06 19.70 22.56
CA ILE A 75 8.95 21.16 22.59
C ILE A 75 8.36 21.66 23.93
N ALA A 76 7.79 20.76 24.73
CA ALA A 76 7.32 21.01 26.11
C ALA A 76 8.39 20.62 27.12
#